data_AF-D6A4L3-F1
#
_entry.id   AF-D6A4L3-F1
#
_cell.length_a   1.000
_cell.length_b   1.000
_cell.length_c   1.000
_cell.angle_alpha   90.00
_cell.angle_beta   90.00
_cell.angle_gamma   90.00
#
_symmetry.space_group_name_H-M   'P 1'
#
loop_
_entity.id
_entity.type
_entity.pdbx_description
1 polymer ?
#
loop_
_entity_poly.entity_id
_entity_poly.type
_entity_poly.pdbx_seq_one_letter_code
_entity_poly.pdbx_strand_id
1 'polypeptide(L)'
;MPERQPVPTPPNPDRADYPTPTDTAPSRNDDPSLSHAALLVPARPNRPPRSLKGTHHMTSIFANYTNKAWPHRFHGTIRVRNLAGGVPTDPKVAEGWLRTKLADKDDLIREAVAQTMVDRGVTADEAAKLVDQNKHLNGFKRDEHGLYIEGRQLKAAIKEAASVARSVDKLKARWGSTNKGVQGFVAEHIMVVEDKLPLGVAEPTGVLQSFPKNPRTGQTGIQYTEFIEVAEFDFTIISDYAFTDEEWAMLWLTGEQQGVGASRSQGFGRYEVIKWEAGA
;
A
#
# COMPACT_ATOMS: atom_id res chain seq x y z
N MET A 1 -64.42 0.50 5.30
CA MET A 1 -62.98 0.24 5.49
C MET A 1 -62.62 0.77 6.88
N PRO A 2 -62.39 -0.09 7.89
CA PRO A 2 -62.16 0.37 9.25
C PRO A 2 -60.76 0.96 9.41
N GLU A 3 -60.72 2.12 10.05
CA GLU A 3 -59.56 2.95 10.34
C GLU A 3 -58.66 2.26 11.38
N ARG A 4 -57.40 1.97 11.01
CA ARG A 4 -56.44 1.32 11.92
C ARG A 4 -55.90 2.34 12.91
N GLN A 5 -56.11 2.09 14.20
CA GLN A 5 -55.47 2.88 15.26
C GLN A 5 -53.96 2.64 15.33
N PRO A 6 -53.16 3.66 15.66
CA PRO A 6 -51.70 3.55 15.74
C PRO A 6 -51.26 2.73 16.96
N VAL A 7 -50.25 1.89 16.74
CA VAL A 7 -49.62 1.04 17.76
C VAL A 7 -48.66 1.89 18.61
N PRO A 8 -48.69 1.82 19.95
CA PRO A 8 -47.79 2.57 20.81
C PRO A 8 -46.33 2.07 20.71
N THR A 9 -45.41 3.02 20.63
CA THR A 9 -43.96 2.79 20.58
C THR A 9 -43.44 2.33 21.95
N PRO A 10 -42.61 1.27 22.02
CA PRO A 10 -41.99 0.85 23.28
C PRO A 10 -40.95 1.87 23.78
N PRO A 11 -40.74 1.96 25.11
CA PRO A 11 -39.80 2.91 25.72
C PRO A 11 -38.34 2.56 25.39
N ASN A 12 -37.54 3.62 25.21
CA ASN A 12 -36.11 3.56 24.87
C ASN A 12 -35.27 3.15 26.11
N PRO A 13 -34.54 2.02 26.08
CA PRO A 13 -33.75 1.53 27.21
C PRO A 13 -32.43 2.29 27.47
N ASP A 14 -32.01 3.23 26.60
CA ASP A 14 -30.67 3.84 26.66
C ASP A 14 -30.56 5.15 27.45
N ARG A 15 -31.53 5.47 28.32
CA ARG A 15 -31.47 6.68 29.17
C ARG A 15 -31.01 6.33 30.58
N ALA A 16 -29.77 5.89 30.73
CA ALA A 16 -29.10 5.81 32.02
C ALA A 16 -28.44 7.17 32.33
N ASP A 17 -28.88 7.79 33.42
CA ASP A 17 -28.30 9.03 33.96
C ASP A 17 -26.86 8.80 34.41
N TYR A 18 -25.90 9.40 33.72
CA TYR A 18 -24.50 9.42 34.15
C TYR A 18 -24.25 10.61 35.08
N PRO A 19 -23.64 10.42 36.26
CA PRO A 19 -23.24 11.52 37.14
C PRO A 19 -22.06 12.30 36.55
N THR A 20 -22.17 13.63 36.64
CA THR A 20 -21.18 14.62 36.21
C THR A 20 -19.85 14.46 36.97
N PRO A 21 -18.68 14.45 36.30
CA PRO A 21 -17.39 14.44 36.98
C PRO A 21 -17.10 15.81 37.61
N THR A 22 -16.83 15.81 38.92
CA THR A 22 -16.25 16.96 39.64
C THR A 22 -14.78 17.11 39.31
N ASP A 23 -14.42 18.31 38.89
CA ASP A 23 -13.10 18.75 38.46
C ASP A 23 -12.25 19.15 39.68
N THR A 24 -11.22 18.37 40.02
CA THR A 24 -10.19 18.76 40.99
C THR A 24 -8.83 18.22 40.57
N ALA A 25 -8.10 19.02 39.78
CA ALA A 25 -6.70 18.77 39.46
C ALA A 25 -5.77 19.42 40.50
N PRO A 26 -4.78 18.69 41.06
CA PRO A 26 -3.68 19.31 41.77
C PRO A 26 -2.54 19.69 40.82
N SER A 27 -2.11 20.95 40.94
CA SER A 27 -0.87 21.52 40.40
C SER A 27 0.37 20.73 40.84
N ARG A 28 1.29 20.46 39.90
CA ARG A 28 2.66 20.02 40.19
C ARG A 28 3.65 20.86 39.40
N ASN A 29 4.51 21.52 40.18
CA ASN A 29 5.61 22.38 39.80
C ASN A 29 6.76 21.62 39.09
N ASP A 30 7.37 22.32 38.12
CA ASP A 30 8.79 22.57 37.86
C ASP A 30 9.86 21.46 38.08
N ASP A 31 10.48 21.05 36.95
CA ASP A 31 11.93 20.98 36.56
C ASP A 31 13.01 20.49 37.58
N PRO A 32 14.16 19.87 37.19
CA PRO A 32 14.94 20.18 35.97
C PRO A 32 15.70 19.03 35.25
N SER A 33 16.08 19.34 34.00
CA SER A 33 17.34 18.99 33.30
C SER A 33 17.84 17.53 33.27
N LEU A 34 17.72 16.88 32.11
CA LEU A 34 18.57 15.76 31.71
C LEU A 34 19.27 16.06 30.38
N SER A 35 20.53 16.47 30.48
CA SER A 35 21.48 16.59 29.37
C SER A 35 21.73 15.22 28.74
N HIS A 36 21.23 15.01 27.52
CA HIS A 36 21.63 13.87 26.69
C HIS A 36 23.00 14.13 26.06
N ALA A 37 24.00 13.39 26.54
CA ALA A 37 25.30 13.31 25.90
C ALA A 37 25.15 12.54 24.57
N ALA A 38 25.40 13.23 23.46
CA ALA A 38 25.45 12.64 22.14
C ALA A 38 26.70 11.75 22.01
N LEU A 39 26.48 10.44 21.91
CA LEU A 39 27.53 9.48 21.56
C LEU A 39 27.85 9.63 20.06
N LEU A 40 28.95 10.32 19.77
CA LEU A 40 29.57 10.40 18.44
C LEU A 40 29.96 8.98 17.98
N VAL A 41 29.19 8.44 17.04
CA VAL A 41 29.55 7.22 16.32
C VAL A 41 30.61 7.58 15.28
N PRO A 42 31.79 6.91 15.26
CA PRO A 42 32.83 7.21 14.28
C PRO A 42 32.35 6.86 12.86
N ALA A 43 32.50 7.81 11.95
CA ALA A 43 32.21 7.65 10.53
C ALA A 43 33.02 6.48 9.94
N ARG A 44 32.33 5.49 9.37
CA ARG A 44 32.99 4.38 8.66
C ARG A 44 33.61 4.90 7.35
N PRO A 45 34.78 4.37 6.93
CA PRO A 45 35.41 4.75 5.67
C PRO A 45 34.52 4.36 4.48
N ASN A 46 34.28 5.33 3.60
CA ASN A 46 33.54 5.19 2.35
C ASN A 46 34.10 4.04 1.50
N ARG A 47 33.38 2.93 1.44
CA ARG A 47 33.65 1.86 0.49
C ARG A 47 33.10 2.31 -0.88
N PRO A 48 33.91 2.35 -1.95
CA PRO A 48 33.41 2.77 -3.25
C PRO A 48 32.28 1.83 -3.70
N PRO A 49 31.18 2.38 -4.27
CA PRO A 49 30.03 1.58 -4.68
C PRO A 49 30.47 0.55 -5.72
N ARG A 50 30.12 -0.71 -5.45
CA ARG A 50 30.34 -1.82 -6.36
C ARG A 50 29.44 -1.59 -7.57
N SER A 51 30.02 -1.18 -8.70
CA SER A 51 29.32 -0.98 -9.97
C SER A 51 28.43 -2.20 -10.27
N LEU A 52 27.12 -2.02 -10.13
CA LEU A 52 26.13 -3.01 -10.52
C LEU A 52 26.18 -3.11 -12.03
N LYS A 53 26.61 -4.28 -12.52
CA LYS A 53 26.65 -4.62 -13.94
C LYS A 53 25.26 -4.39 -14.55
N GLY A 54 25.24 -3.72 -15.70
CA GLY A 54 24.04 -3.19 -16.35
C GLY A 54 22.88 -4.18 -16.44
N THR A 55 21.68 -3.66 -16.22
CA THR A 55 20.42 -4.33 -16.53
C THR A 55 20.44 -4.72 -18.00
N HIS A 56 20.60 -6.02 -18.27
CA HIS A 56 20.48 -6.55 -19.62
C HIS A 56 19.04 -6.36 -20.08
N HIS A 57 18.77 -5.30 -20.85
CA HIS A 57 17.53 -5.18 -21.58
C HIS A 57 17.44 -6.37 -22.55
N MET A 58 16.60 -7.36 -22.24
CA MET A 58 16.30 -8.44 -23.16
C MET A 58 15.45 -7.86 -24.30
N THR A 59 16.07 -7.56 -25.43
CA THR A 59 15.34 -7.15 -26.64
C THR A 59 14.67 -8.39 -27.24
N SER A 60 13.34 -8.43 -27.22
CA SER A 60 12.57 -9.49 -27.87
C SER A 60 12.78 -9.48 -29.38
N ILE A 61 12.90 -10.66 -30.01
CA ILE A 61 12.90 -10.80 -31.47
C ILE A 61 11.60 -10.29 -32.11
N PHE A 62 10.53 -10.15 -31.32
CA PHE A 62 9.24 -9.63 -31.73
C PHE A 62 9.03 -8.15 -31.37
N ALA A 63 10.10 -7.42 -30.98
CA ALA A 63 9.98 -6.01 -30.60
C ALA A 63 9.27 -5.14 -31.66
N ASN A 64 9.43 -5.45 -32.94
CA ASN A 64 8.74 -4.75 -34.04
C ASN A 64 7.21 -4.91 -34.03
N TYR A 65 6.68 -5.91 -33.32
CA TYR A 65 5.24 -6.13 -33.16
C TYR A 65 4.67 -5.53 -31.88
N THR A 66 5.48 -4.92 -31.01
CA THR A 66 5.01 -4.39 -29.73
C THR A 66 3.85 -3.40 -29.90
N ASN A 67 3.96 -2.45 -30.82
CA ASN A 67 2.89 -1.47 -31.07
C ASN A 67 1.64 -2.11 -31.72
N LYS A 68 1.79 -3.25 -32.39
CA LYS A 68 0.65 -4.00 -32.92
C LYS A 68 -0.05 -4.82 -31.83
N ALA A 69 0.72 -5.38 -30.90
CA ALA A 69 0.20 -6.16 -29.78
C ALA A 69 -0.43 -5.26 -28.70
N TRP A 70 0.15 -4.09 -28.47
CA TRP A 70 -0.25 -3.13 -27.43
C TRP A 70 -0.38 -1.71 -28.01
N PRO A 71 -1.37 -1.47 -28.90
CA PRO A 71 -1.52 -0.21 -29.62
C PRO A 71 -1.89 0.99 -28.75
N HIS A 72 -2.40 0.78 -27.54
CA HIS A 72 -2.81 1.86 -26.65
C HIS A 72 -1.77 2.06 -25.56
N ARG A 73 -1.21 3.26 -25.47
CA ARG A 73 -0.25 3.67 -24.43
C ARG A 73 -0.76 4.90 -23.73
N PHE A 74 -0.61 4.94 -22.41
CA PHE A 74 -0.99 6.08 -21.58
C PHE A 74 0.11 6.38 -20.57
N HIS A 75 0.37 7.66 -20.36
CA HIS A 75 1.27 8.15 -19.33
C HIS A 75 0.44 8.85 -18.25
N GLY A 76 0.67 8.47 -17.01
CA GLY A 76 -0.05 9.04 -15.88
C GLY A 76 0.87 9.39 -14.72
N THR A 77 0.37 10.29 -13.88
CA THR A 77 0.99 10.64 -12.61
C THR A 77 -0.08 10.58 -11.53
N ILE A 78 0.20 9.87 -10.45
CA ILE A 78 -0.68 9.76 -9.29
C ILE A 78 -0.05 10.49 -8.11
N ARG A 79 -0.86 11.30 -7.42
CA ARG A 79 -0.55 11.85 -6.10
C ARG A 79 -1.32 11.09 -5.04
N VAL A 80 -0.63 10.43 -4.12
CA VAL A 80 -1.21 9.66 -3.02
C VAL A 80 -1.09 10.44 -1.72
N ARG A 81 -2.18 10.50 -0.94
CA ARG A 81 -2.19 11.04 0.43
C ARG A 81 -2.12 9.89 1.44
N ASN A 82 -1.30 10.06 2.47
CA ASN A 82 -1.12 9.10 3.55
C ASN A 82 -0.89 7.69 3.00
N LEU A 83 0.20 7.49 2.26
CA LEU A 83 0.57 6.17 1.77
C LEU A 83 1.22 5.39 2.91
N ALA A 84 0.81 4.14 3.14
CA ALA A 84 1.39 3.26 4.16
C ALA A 84 2.28 2.18 3.55
N GLY A 85 3.38 1.89 4.25
CA GLY A 85 4.25 0.77 3.97
C GLY A 85 3.58 -0.58 4.30
N GLY A 86 3.75 -1.56 3.43
CA GLY A 86 3.09 -2.87 3.53
C GLY A 86 4.03 -4.06 3.73
N VAL A 87 5.35 -3.83 3.74
CA VAL A 87 6.34 -4.89 3.80
C VAL A 87 6.74 -5.11 5.25
N PRO A 88 6.72 -6.32 5.83
CA PRO A 88 7.23 -6.54 7.19
C PRO A 88 8.74 -6.30 7.28
N THR A 89 9.21 -5.69 8.38
CA THR A 89 10.66 -5.44 8.63
C THR A 89 11.31 -6.52 9.47
N ASP A 90 10.54 -7.18 10.35
CA ASP A 90 11.06 -8.26 11.20
C ASP A 90 11.12 -9.57 10.39
N PRO A 91 12.31 -10.21 10.25
CA PRO A 91 12.47 -11.49 9.58
C PRO A 91 11.54 -12.58 10.08
N LYS A 92 11.24 -12.63 11.39
CA LYS A 92 10.33 -13.63 11.96
C LYS A 92 8.88 -13.36 11.55
N VAL A 93 8.49 -12.09 11.49
CA VAL A 93 7.16 -11.69 10.99
C VAL A 93 7.07 -11.93 9.50
N ALA A 94 8.12 -11.64 8.74
CA ALA A 94 8.21 -11.94 7.31
C ALA A 94 8.10 -13.44 7.05
N GLU A 95 8.80 -14.27 7.84
CA GLU A 95 8.73 -15.74 7.75
C GLU A 95 7.31 -16.25 8.06
N GLY A 96 6.71 -15.80 9.16
CA GLY A 96 5.33 -16.14 9.50
C GLY A 96 4.34 -15.71 8.41
N TRP A 97 4.50 -14.51 7.87
CA TRP A 97 3.69 -14.00 6.76
C TRP A 97 3.85 -14.85 5.50
N LEU A 98 5.09 -15.19 5.13
CA LEU A 98 5.40 -16.03 3.97
C LEU A 98 4.87 -17.45 4.13
N ARG A 99 4.94 -18.05 5.33
CA ARG A 99 4.32 -19.36 5.63
C ARG A 99 2.81 -19.36 5.37
N THR A 100 2.09 -18.26 5.61
CA THR A 100 0.66 -18.18 5.27
C THR A 100 0.38 -18.13 3.77
N LYS A 101 1.38 -17.77 2.95
CA LYS A 101 1.25 -17.58 1.50
C LYS A 101 1.86 -18.72 0.68
N LEU A 102 2.90 -19.37 1.20
CA LEU A 102 3.64 -20.45 0.57
C LEU A 102 3.37 -21.73 1.36
N ALA A 103 2.55 -22.62 0.81
CA ALA A 103 2.24 -23.90 1.44
C ALA A 103 3.52 -24.74 1.62
N ASP A 104 3.94 -24.93 2.88
CA ASP A 104 5.04 -25.79 3.39
C ASP A 104 6.22 -26.02 2.43
N LYS A 105 6.86 -24.93 1.99
CA LYS A 105 8.13 -24.96 1.26
C LYS A 105 9.17 -24.13 2.00
N ASP A 106 9.73 -24.72 3.07
CA ASP A 106 10.65 -24.06 4.00
C ASP A 106 11.85 -23.40 3.31
N ASP A 107 12.39 -24.02 2.25
CA ASP A 107 13.52 -23.45 1.51
C ASP A 107 13.13 -22.20 0.69
N LEU A 108 11.95 -22.19 0.06
CA LEU A 108 11.43 -21.00 -0.64
C LEU A 108 11.08 -19.88 0.34
N ILE A 109 10.63 -20.22 1.54
CA ILE A 109 10.33 -19.25 2.59
C ILE A 109 11.63 -18.55 3.02
N ARG A 110 12.72 -19.30 3.23
CA ARG A 110 14.02 -18.71 3.60
C ARG A 110 14.55 -17.76 2.53
N GLU A 111 14.47 -18.15 1.26
CA GLU A 111 14.88 -17.29 0.13
C GLU A 111 14.03 -16.02 0.03
N ALA A 112 12.70 -16.15 0.16
CA ALA A 112 11.80 -15.00 0.13
C ALA A 112 11.96 -14.06 1.33
N VAL A 113 12.26 -14.59 2.53
CA VAL A 113 12.62 -13.77 3.70
C VAL A 113 13.90 -12.99 3.40
N ALA A 114 14.94 -13.66 2.89
CA ALA A 114 16.20 -13.01 2.55
C ALA A 114 16.01 -11.90 1.51
N GLN A 115 15.25 -12.16 0.44
CA GLN A 115 14.95 -11.16 -0.58
C GLN A 115 14.16 -9.98 -0.01
N THR A 116 13.20 -10.23 0.90
CA THR A 116 12.44 -9.16 1.55
C THR A 116 13.35 -8.24 2.39
N MET A 117 14.36 -8.79 3.07
CA MET A 117 15.33 -8.00 3.83
C MET A 117 16.24 -7.16 2.92
N VAL A 118 16.65 -7.73 1.78
CA VAL A 118 17.41 -7.02 0.74
C VAL A 118 16.58 -5.89 0.13
N ASP A 119 15.31 -6.13 -0.20
CA ASP A 119 14.37 -5.13 -0.73
C ASP A 119 14.12 -3.98 0.27
N ARG A 120 14.42 -4.20 1.55
CA ARG A 120 14.38 -3.18 2.60
C ARG A 120 15.72 -2.47 2.82
N GLY A 121 16.77 -2.84 2.10
CA GLY A 121 18.10 -2.27 2.25
C GLY A 121 18.81 -2.68 3.55
N VAL A 122 18.35 -3.72 4.24
CA VAL A 122 18.96 -4.18 5.50
C VAL A 122 20.07 -5.19 5.19
N THR A 123 21.30 -4.91 5.61
CA THR A 123 22.40 -5.89 5.51
C THR A 123 22.25 -6.99 6.56
N ALA A 124 22.78 -8.19 6.29
CA ALA A 124 22.69 -9.34 7.19
C ALA A 124 23.24 -9.05 8.61
N ASP A 125 24.26 -8.19 8.71
CA ASP A 125 24.90 -7.80 9.98
C ASP A 125 24.14 -6.68 10.72
N GLU A 126 23.36 -5.84 10.02
CA GLU A 126 22.54 -4.77 10.62
C GLU A 126 21.17 -5.28 11.10
N ALA A 127 20.68 -6.36 10.49
CA ALA A 127 19.42 -7.00 10.85
C ALA A 127 19.37 -7.35 12.35
N ALA A 128 20.45 -7.87 12.94
CA ALA A 128 20.43 -8.31 14.34
C ALA A 128 20.21 -7.17 15.37
N LYS A 129 20.59 -5.93 15.07
CA LYS A 129 20.39 -4.76 15.97
C LYS A 129 19.07 -4.04 15.72
N LEU A 130 18.63 -3.95 14.46
CA LEU A 130 17.36 -3.30 14.09
C LEU A 130 16.14 -4.16 14.43
N VAL A 131 16.28 -5.49 14.40
CA VAL A 131 15.16 -6.43 14.64
C VAL A 131 14.62 -6.35 16.07
N ASP A 132 15.42 -5.94 17.06
CA ASP A 132 14.91 -5.79 18.43
C ASP A 132 14.19 -4.45 18.66
N GLN A 133 14.56 -3.40 17.90
CA GLN A 133 13.96 -2.06 17.97
C GLN A 133 12.73 -1.89 17.07
N ASN A 134 12.65 -2.62 15.95
CA ASN A 134 11.61 -2.48 14.92
C ASN A 134 10.64 -3.67 14.83
N LYS A 135 10.44 -4.41 15.93
CA LYS A 135 9.44 -5.50 15.97
C LYS A 135 8.07 -4.98 15.53
N HIS A 136 7.43 -5.69 14.61
CA HIS A 136 6.12 -5.35 14.04
C HIS A 136 6.07 -4.07 13.19
N LEU A 137 7.20 -3.55 12.72
CA LEU A 137 7.23 -2.45 11.75
C LEU A 137 6.91 -2.96 10.33
N ASN A 138 5.85 -2.41 9.74
CA ASN A 138 5.56 -2.50 8.31
C ASN A 138 6.04 -1.23 7.61
N GLY A 139 6.68 -1.36 6.45
CA GLY A 139 7.33 -0.24 5.80
C GLY A 139 7.46 -0.39 4.30
N PHE A 140 8.25 0.49 3.69
CA PHE A 140 8.42 0.59 2.24
C PHE A 140 9.61 -0.20 1.72
N LYS A 141 9.49 -0.69 0.49
CA LYS A 141 10.65 -1.17 -0.26
C LYS A 141 11.57 0.01 -0.60
N ARG A 142 12.87 -0.27 -0.67
CA ARG A 142 13.95 0.70 -0.80
C ARG A 142 14.91 0.26 -1.89
N ASP A 143 15.39 1.21 -2.69
CA ASP A 143 16.53 1.00 -3.60
C ASP A 143 17.42 2.25 -3.65
N GLU A 144 18.32 2.31 -4.63
CA GLU A 144 19.26 3.42 -4.81
C GLU A 144 18.58 4.77 -5.10
N HIS A 145 17.30 4.78 -5.46
CA HIS A 145 16.52 5.99 -5.74
C HIS A 145 15.54 6.35 -4.61
N GLY A 146 15.53 5.60 -3.50
CA GLY A 146 14.70 5.87 -2.33
C GLY A 146 13.56 4.87 -2.17
N LEU A 147 12.40 5.35 -1.70
CA LEU A 147 11.23 4.51 -1.44
C LEU A 147 10.45 4.25 -2.72
N TYR A 148 9.94 3.02 -2.88
CA TYR A 148 9.08 2.66 -4.01
C TYR A 148 7.94 1.72 -3.62
N ILE A 149 6.89 1.71 -4.44
CA ILE A 149 5.90 0.61 -4.51
C ILE A 149 6.08 -0.15 -5.82
N GLU A 150 5.57 -1.37 -5.91
CA GLU A 150 5.72 -2.17 -7.13
C GLU A 150 4.57 -1.89 -8.12
N GLY A 151 4.84 -1.91 -9.43
CA GLY A 151 3.81 -1.70 -10.45
C GLY A 151 2.66 -2.70 -10.37
N ARG A 152 2.92 -3.92 -9.89
CA ARG A 152 1.88 -4.92 -9.60
C ARG A 152 0.85 -4.44 -8.57
N GLN A 153 1.22 -3.55 -7.65
CA GLN A 153 0.31 -2.98 -6.65
C GLN A 153 -0.64 -1.98 -7.31
N LEU A 154 -0.14 -1.14 -8.22
CA LEU A 154 -0.99 -0.27 -9.04
C LEU A 154 -1.92 -1.08 -9.94
N LYS A 155 -1.40 -2.13 -10.59
CA LYS A 155 -2.22 -3.04 -11.41
C LYS A 155 -3.32 -3.72 -10.58
N ALA A 156 -3.02 -4.14 -9.35
CA ALA A 156 -4.03 -4.68 -8.44
C ALA A 156 -5.09 -3.65 -8.07
N ALA A 157 -4.69 -2.39 -7.78
CA ALA A 157 -5.62 -1.31 -7.48
C ALA A 157 -6.59 -1.04 -8.65
N ILE A 158 -6.10 -1.03 -9.90
CA ILE A 158 -6.94 -0.84 -11.11
C ILE A 158 -7.94 -2.01 -11.25
N LYS A 159 -7.50 -3.25 -11.05
CA LYS A 159 -8.39 -4.43 -11.09
C LYS A 159 -9.49 -4.36 -10.03
N GLU A 160 -9.15 -3.96 -8.82
CA GLU A 160 -10.12 -3.78 -7.74
C GLU A 160 -11.10 -2.65 -8.06
N ALA A 161 -10.61 -1.52 -8.57
CA ALA A 161 -11.44 -0.41 -9.02
C ALA A 161 -12.44 -0.85 -10.09
N ALA A 162 -12.01 -1.66 -11.07
CA ALA A 162 -12.88 -2.24 -12.09
C ALA A 162 -13.99 -3.11 -11.49
N SER A 163 -13.62 -3.99 -10.53
CA SER A 163 -14.59 -4.83 -9.83
C SER A 163 -15.63 -4.01 -9.05
N VAL A 164 -15.19 -2.97 -8.34
CA VAL A 164 -16.09 -2.10 -7.57
C VAL A 164 -16.98 -1.30 -8.51
N ALA A 165 -16.42 -0.66 -9.53
CA ALA A 165 -17.17 0.13 -10.50
C ALA A 165 -18.21 -0.73 -11.24
N ARG A 166 -17.87 -1.97 -11.58
CA ARG A 166 -18.83 -2.93 -12.14
C ARG A 166 -19.97 -3.25 -11.18
N SER A 167 -19.69 -3.45 -9.90
CA SER A 167 -20.70 -3.84 -8.89
C SER A 167 -21.80 -2.80 -8.68
N VAL A 168 -21.56 -1.56 -9.13
CA VAL A 168 -22.50 -0.43 -9.07
C VAL A 168 -22.83 0.10 -10.47
N ASP A 169 -22.68 -0.73 -11.50
CA ASP A 169 -23.03 -0.45 -12.91
C ASP A 169 -22.38 0.81 -13.52
N LYS A 170 -21.26 1.30 -12.98
CA LYS A 170 -20.44 2.37 -13.61
C LYS A 170 -19.70 1.86 -14.85
N LEU A 171 -19.44 0.56 -14.92
CA LEU A 171 -18.83 -0.11 -16.07
C LEU A 171 -19.82 -1.10 -16.67
N LYS A 172 -20.02 -1.04 -17.98
CA LYS A 172 -20.94 -1.93 -18.70
C LYS A 172 -20.42 -3.37 -18.69
N ALA A 173 -21.32 -4.35 -18.72
CA ALA A 173 -21.04 -5.78 -18.60
C ALA A 173 -20.27 -6.45 -19.77
N ARG A 174 -19.50 -5.67 -20.56
CA ARG A 174 -18.80 -6.16 -21.75
C ARG A 174 -17.48 -6.89 -21.46
N TRP A 175 -16.94 -6.72 -20.26
CA TRP A 175 -15.68 -7.33 -19.80
C TRP A 175 -15.88 -8.62 -18.99
N GLY A 176 -17.08 -9.20 -19.09
CA GLY A 176 -17.49 -10.38 -18.34
C GLY A 176 -18.80 -10.16 -17.57
N SER A 177 -19.54 -11.25 -17.38
CA SER A 177 -20.81 -11.25 -16.65
C SER A 177 -20.66 -11.23 -15.13
N THR A 178 -19.44 -11.43 -14.62
CA THR A 178 -19.15 -11.50 -13.18
C THR A 178 -18.02 -10.54 -12.81
N ASN A 179 -17.93 -10.14 -11.54
CA ASN A 179 -16.80 -9.36 -11.02
C ASN A 179 -15.45 -10.06 -11.27
N LYS A 180 -15.43 -11.40 -11.14
CA LYS A 180 -14.24 -12.19 -11.46
C LYS A 180 -13.87 -12.11 -12.95
N GLY A 181 -14.86 -12.11 -13.83
CA GLY A 181 -14.67 -11.91 -15.27
C GLY A 181 -14.04 -10.55 -15.57
N VAL A 182 -14.59 -9.48 -15.01
CA VAL A 182 -14.06 -8.11 -15.17
C VAL A 182 -12.62 -7.99 -14.64
N GLN A 183 -12.33 -8.57 -13.48
CA GLN A 183 -10.98 -8.58 -12.93
C GLN A 183 -9.99 -9.37 -13.81
N GLY A 184 -10.43 -10.47 -14.41
CA GLY A 184 -9.65 -11.26 -15.36
C GLY A 184 -9.34 -10.47 -16.62
N PHE A 185 -10.37 -9.89 -17.24
CA PHE A 185 -10.25 -9.04 -18.41
C PHE A 185 -9.26 -7.89 -18.18
N VAL A 186 -9.43 -7.12 -17.10
CA VAL A 186 -8.52 -6.01 -16.78
C VAL A 186 -7.09 -6.51 -16.50
N ALA A 187 -6.93 -7.68 -15.88
CA ALA A 187 -5.60 -8.25 -15.65
C ALA A 187 -4.87 -8.64 -16.94
N GLU A 188 -5.61 -9.05 -17.97
CA GLU A 188 -5.07 -9.51 -19.25
C GLU A 188 -4.86 -8.37 -20.24
N HIS A 189 -5.70 -7.34 -20.20
CA HIS A 189 -5.70 -6.24 -21.17
C HIS A 189 -5.02 -4.96 -20.68
N ILE A 190 -4.72 -4.82 -19.39
CA ILE A 190 -4.04 -3.65 -18.83
C ILE A 190 -2.72 -4.08 -18.20
N MET A 191 -1.61 -3.48 -18.66
CA MET A 191 -0.27 -3.69 -18.12
C MET A 191 0.29 -2.37 -17.59
N VAL A 192 0.79 -2.39 -16.36
CA VAL A 192 1.67 -1.34 -15.83
C VAL A 192 3.08 -1.73 -16.25
N VAL A 193 3.79 -0.84 -16.94
CA VAL A 193 5.09 -1.14 -17.57
C VAL A 193 6.20 -1.21 -16.53
N GLU A 194 6.14 -0.34 -15.53
CA GLU A 194 7.18 -0.20 -14.51
C GLU A 194 7.06 -1.27 -13.44
N ASP A 195 8.15 -1.99 -13.15
CA ASP A 195 8.19 -2.92 -12.01
C ASP A 195 8.23 -2.19 -10.67
N LYS A 196 8.89 -1.02 -10.65
CA LYS A 196 9.05 -0.14 -9.48
C LYS A 196 8.51 1.25 -9.82
N LEU A 197 7.73 1.79 -8.89
CA LEU A 197 7.17 3.14 -8.95
C LEU A 197 7.82 3.96 -7.82
N PRO A 198 8.86 4.76 -8.13
CA PRO A 198 9.55 5.59 -7.14
C PRO A 198 8.60 6.63 -6.54
N LEU A 199 8.60 6.79 -5.22
CA LEU A 199 7.66 7.66 -4.50
C LEU A 199 8.14 9.12 -4.38
N GLY A 200 9.31 9.44 -4.95
CA GLY A 200 9.91 10.77 -4.88
C GLY A 200 10.53 11.14 -3.53
N VAL A 201 10.59 10.20 -2.58
CA VAL A 201 11.12 10.42 -1.23
C VAL A 201 12.13 9.34 -0.85
N ALA A 202 13.19 9.73 -0.12
CA ALA A 202 14.23 8.81 0.35
C ALA A 202 13.85 8.09 1.65
N GLU A 203 13.11 8.77 2.53
CA GLU A 203 12.72 8.26 3.85
C GLU A 203 11.21 8.48 4.08
N PRO A 204 10.57 7.65 4.92
CA PRO A 204 9.16 7.85 5.25
C PRO A 204 8.98 9.13 6.07
N THR A 205 7.81 9.75 5.98
CA THR A 205 7.48 10.93 6.80
C THR A 205 7.47 10.59 8.28
N GLY A 206 7.00 9.39 8.64
CA GLY A 206 7.03 8.94 10.03
C GLY A 206 6.59 7.50 10.18
N VAL A 207 6.41 7.10 11.45
CA VAL A 207 5.92 5.78 11.84
C VAL A 207 4.66 5.96 12.67
N LEU A 208 3.58 5.32 12.26
CA LEU A 208 2.32 5.29 12.98
C LEU A 208 2.19 4.00 13.79
N GLN A 209 1.85 4.14 15.06
CA GLN A 209 1.49 3.02 15.93
C GLN A 209 -0.03 2.80 15.88
N SER A 210 -0.43 1.56 15.64
CA SER A 210 -1.83 1.14 15.65
C SER A 210 -2.01 -0.09 16.53
N PHE A 211 -3.26 -0.31 16.96
CA PHE A 211 -3.63 -1.39 17.86
C PHE A 211 -4.64 -2.33 17.20
N PRO A 212 -4.24 -3.09 16.15
CA PRO A 212 -5.17 -3.96 15.45
C PRO A 212 -5.69 -5.06 16.38
N LYS A 213 -7.02 -5.20 16.43
CA LYS A 213 -7.68 -6.29 17.15
C LYS A 213 -7.78 -7.50 16.24
N ASN A 214 -7.26 -8.63 16.71
CA ASN A 214 -7.43 -9.90 16.02
C ASN A 214 -8.92 -10.33 16.13
N PRO A 215 -9.66 -10.46 15.02
CA PRO A 215 -11.08 -10.80 15.07
C PRO A 215 -11.32 -12.24 15.55
N ARG A 216 -10.33 -13.14 15.42
CA ARG A 216 -10.44 -14.55 15.82
C ARG A 216 -10.19 -14.75 17.31
N THR A 217 -9.18 -14.08 17.86
CA THR A 217 -8.74 -14.27 19.25
C THR A 217 -9.18 -13.15 20.18
N GLY A 218 -9.65 -12.02 19.64
CA GLY A 218 -9.98 -10.81 20.39
C GLY A 218 -8.76 -10.06 20.94
N GLN A 219 -7.54 -10.58 20.74
CA GLN A 219 -6.30 -9.99 21.25
C GLN A 219 -5.92 -8.73 20.45
N THR A 220 -5.47 -7.71 21.16
CA THR A 220 -4.94 -6.48 20.57
C THR A 220 -3.43 -6.62 20.39
N GLY A 221 -2.95 -6.48 19.15
CA GLY A 221 -1.53 -6.37 18.86
C GLY A 221 -1.08 -4.92 18.84
N ILE A 222 0.24 -4.69 18.87
CA ILE A 222 0.85 -3.40 18.52
C ILE A 222 1.45 -3.55 17.14
N GLN A 223 1.11 -2.66 16.22
CA GLN A 223 1.66 -2.62 14.87
C GLN A 223 2.20 -1.23 14.59
N TYR A 224 3.45 -1.18 14.13
CA TYR A 224 4.07 0.05 13.65
C TYR A 224 4.04 0.08 12.12
N THR A 225 3.74 1.22 11.51
CA THR A 225 3.65 1.33 10.04
C THR A 225 4.31 2.63 9.58
N GLU A 226 5.32 2.53 8.72
CA GLU A 226 5.88 3.69 8.03
C GLU A 226 4.80 4.31 7.15
N PHE A 227 4.73 5.64 7.13
CA PHE A 227 3.83 6.36 6.24
C PHE A 227 4.53 7.52 5.56
N ILE A 228 3.99 7.91 4.40
CA ILE A 228 4.37 9.10 3.65
C ILE A 228 3.11 9.97 3.54
N GLU A 229 3.18 11.22 3.97
CA GLU A 229 2.03 12.14 3.92
C GLU A 229 1.58 12.41 2.48
N VAL A 230 2.54 12.69 1.60
CA VAL A 230 2.29 12.92 0.17
C VAL A 230 3.38 12.20 -0.64
N ALA A 231 2.96 11.28 -1.50
CA ALA A 231 3.83 10.61 -2.46
C ALA A 231 3.34 10.89 -3.87
N GLU A 232 4.26 11.09 -4.81
CA GLU A 232 3.95 11.24 -6.23
C GLU A 232 4.79 10.24 -7.02
N PHE A 233 4.17 9.59 -7.98
CA PHE A 233 4.87 8.70 -8.89
C PHE A 233 4.26 8.72 -10.29
N ASP A 234 5.14 8.61 -11.28
CA ASP A 234 4.81 8.45 -12.68
C ASP A 234 4.67 6.97 -13.02
N PHE A 235 3.81 6.68 -13.99
CA PHE A 235 3.59 5.32 -14.50
C PHE A 235 3.16 5.34 -15.96
N THR A 236 3.34 4.19 -16.61
CA THR A 236 2.92 3.95 -17.98
C THR A 236 1.99 2.75 -18.00
N ILE A 237 0.85 2.92 -18.66
CA ILE A 237 -0.07 1.83 -18.99
C ILE A 237 0.04 1.51 -20.47
N ILE A 238 0.10 0.23 -20.80
CA ILE A 238 -0.15 -0.28 -22.14
C ILE A 238 -1.39 -1.19 -22.14
N SER A 239 -2.14 -1.15 -23.23
CA SER A 239 -3.36 -1.92 -23.44
C SER A 239 -3.50 -2.37 -24.88
N ASP A 240 -4.00 -3.58 -25.07
CA ASP A 240 -4.43 -4.16 -26.35
C ASP A 240 -5.91 -3.89 -26.62
N TYR A 241 -6.62 -3.35 -25.64
CA TYR A 241 -8.03 -2.96 -25.72
C TYR A 241 -8.21 -1.44 -25.75
N ALA A 242 -9.13 -0.98 -26.60
CA ALA A 242 -9.50 0.43 -26.76
C ALA A 242 -10.54 0.85 -25.71
N PHE A 243 -10.09 1.10 -24.49
CA PHE A 243 -10.91 1.72 -23.44
C PHE A 243 -11.34 3.14 -23.84
N THR A 244 -12.59 3.50 -23.56
CA THR A 244 -13.05 4.88 -23.77
C THR A 244 -12.56 5.80 -22.65
N ASP A 245 -12.55 7.11 -22.89
CA ASP A 245 -12.21 8.10 -21.85
C ASP A 245 -13.14 8.00 -20.63
N GLU A 246 -14.43 7.73 -20.87
CA GLU A 246 -15.41 7.51 -19.81
C GLU A 246 -15.06 6.29 -18.96
N GLU A 247 -14.62 5.19 -19.58
CA GLU A 247 -14.22 3.98 -18.85
C GLU A 247 -12.96 4.19 -18.03
N TRP A 248 -11.97 4.88 -18.60
CA TRP A 248 -10.79 5.30 -17.84
C TRP A 248 -11.17 6.18 -16.66
N ALA A 249 -12.03 7.17 -16.87
CA ALA A 249 -12.50 8.04 -15.80
C ALA A 249 -13.22 7.24 -14.70
N MET A 250 -14.09 6.28 -15.05
CA MET A 250 -14.78 5.45 -14.07
C MET A 250 -13.83 4.54 -13.28
N LEU A 251 -12.80 3.99 -13.93
CA LEU A 251 -11.74 3.22 -13.28
C LEU A 251 -10.97 4.08 -12.30
N TRP A 252 -10.47 5.23 -12.76
CA TRP A 252 -9.64 6.12 -11.94
C TRP A 252 -10.42 6.70 -10.77
N LEU A 253 -11.57 7.33 -11.00
CA LEU A 253 -12.39 7.93 -9.93
C LEU A 253 -12.86 6.89 -8.89
N THR A 254 -13.07 5.63 -9.30
CA THR A 254 -13.37 4.56 -8.34
C THR A 254 -12.12 4.16 -7.56
N GLY A 255 -10.98 4.05 -8.23
CA GLY A 255 -9.69 3.75 -7.62
C GLY A 255 -9.22 4.80 -6.61
N GLU A 256 -9.44 6.08 -6.89
CA GLU A 256 -9.11 7.19 -5.97
C GLU A 256 -9.74 7.02 -4.59
N GLN A 257 -10.96 6.48 -4.55
CA GLN A 257 -11.70 6.21 -3.30
C GLN A 257 -11.24 4.92 -2.60
N GLN A 258 -10.84 3.90 -3.38
CA GLN A 258 -10.36 2.62 -2.86
C GLN A 258 -8.92 2.67 -2.36
N GLY A 259 -8.10 3.51 -3.00
CA GLY A 259 -6.69 3.71 -2.70
C GLY A 259 -5.74 2.64 -3.25
N VAL A 260 -4.44 2.90 -3.10
CA VAL A 260 -3.32 2.04 -3.48
C VAL A 260 -2.42 1.76 -2.26
N GLY A 261 -1.69 0.64 -2.26
CA GLY A 261 -0.78 0.30 -1.16
C GLY A 261 -1.46 -0.42 0.01
N ALA A 262 -0.88 -0.28 1.21
CA ALA A 262 -1.32 -0.98 2.42
C ALA A 262 -2.32 -0.16 3.25
N SER A 263 -3.01 -0.82 4.19
CA SER A 263 -3.89 -0.19 5.20
C SER A 263 -5.03 0.67 4.64
N ARG A 264 -5.51 0.38 3.42
CA ARG A 264 -6.58 1.14 2.73
C ARG A 264 -7.89 1.23 3.51
N SER A 265 -8.25 0.18 4.25
CA SER A 265 -9.45 0.18 5.11
C SER A 265 -9.36 1.17 6.28
N GLN A 266 -8.17 1.67 6.59
CA GLN A 266 -7.92 2.69 7.61
C GLN A 266 -7.77 4.10 7.01
N GLY A 267 -8.12 4.28 5.72
CA GLY A 267 -8.06 5.57 5.04
C GLY A 267 -6.72 5.91 4.38
N PHE A 268 -5.74 4.99 4.40
CA PHE A 268 -4.46 5.17 3.71
C PHE A 268 -4.57 4.94 2.21
N GLY A 269 -3.68 5.58 1.45
CA GLY A 269 -3.46 5.26 0.05
C GLY A 269 -4.47 5.87 -0.93
N ARG A 270 -5.41 6.71 -0.47
CA ARG A 270 -6.28 7.48 -1.37
C ARG A 270 -5.45 8.41 -2.23
N TYR A 271 -5.87 8.59 -3.48
CA TYR A 271 -5.05 9.28 -4.44
C TYR A 271 -5.87 10.12 -5.41
N GLU A 272 -5.17 10.93 -6.20
CA GLU A 272 -5.68 11.73 -7.31
C GLU A 272 -4.85 11.42 -8.55
N VAL A 273 -5.49 11.21 -9.70
CA VAL A 273 -4.78 11.17 -10.99
C VAL A 273 -4.58 12.61 -11.46
N ILE A 274 -3.36 13.12 -11.31
CA ILE A 274 -3.03 14.53 -11.61
C ILE A 274 -2.58 14.74 -13.06
N LYS A 275 -2.21 13.66 -13.75
CA LYS A 275 -1.84 13.67 -15.17
C LYS A 275 -2.35 12.38 -15.83
N TRP A 276 -2.93 12.50 -17.03
CA TRP A 276 -3.37 11.38 -17.85
C TRP A 276 -3.33 11.76 -19.34
N GLU A 277 -2.37 11.22 -20.08
CA GLU A 277 -2.13 11.54 -21.49
C GLU A 277 -2.01 10.26 -22.31
N ALA A 278 -2.68 10.21 -23.46
CA ALA A 278 -2.44 9.15 -24.44
C ALA A 278 -1.05 9.35 -25.06
N GLY A 279 -0.22 8.30 -25.02
CA GLY A 279 1.05 8.25 -25.73
C GLY A 279 0.81 8.09 -27.23
N ALA A 280 1.64 8.77 -28.03
CA ALA A 280 1.67 8.63 -29.48
C ALA A 280 2.27 7.28 -29.94
#